data_AF-A0AA88S6T9-F1
#
_entry.id   AF-A0AA88S6T9-F1
#
_cell.length_a   1.000
_cell.length_b   1.000
_cell.length_c   1.000
_cell.angle_alpha   90.00
_cell.angle_beta   90.00
_cell.angle_gamma   90.00
#
_symmetry.space_group_name_H-M   'P 1'
#
loop_
_entity.id
_entity.type
_entity.pdbx_description
1 polymer ?
#
loop_
_entity_poly.entity_id
_entity_poly.type
_entity_poly.pdbx_seq_one_letter_code
_entity_poly.pdbx_strand_id
1 'polypeptide(L)'
;MTFIVLYNSKIFWFGDLNYRLYLEDNLARQLIKKQDWRALQEFDQLQRELEDGGVFEGWKEGNIEFAPTYKYSSSNCNRYSGGLPGRAGEKQRTPAWCDRILWYGKGVKQHSYFRGESKFSDHRPVSALFSTHVEVVKSAKARVAPLPPIIPTAVSSDFTGHDKANEDATLISLISEDIEASPRYMQNFGSNR
;
A
#
# COMPACT_ATOMS: atom_id res chain seq x y z
N MET A 1 5.68 -8.46 8.29
CA MET A 1 4.23 -8.78 8.28
C MET A 1 3.75 -8.60 6.85
N THR A 2 2.90 -9.50 6.35
CA THR A 2 2.41 -9.52 4.97
C THR A 2 0.89 -9.41 4.98
N PHE A 3 0.34 -8.65 4.04
CA PHE A 3 -1.09 -8.37 3.90
C PHE A 3 -1.55 -8.68 2.48
N ILE A 4 -2.79 -9.18 2.38
CA ILE A 4 -3.46 -9.47 1.11
C ILE A 4 -4.81 -8.77 1.14
N VAL A 5 -5.12 -8.02 0.08
CA VAL A 5 -6.43 -7.42 -0.14
C VAL A 5 -7.03 -7.99 -1.42
N LEU A 6 -8.25 -8.53 -1.31
CA LEU A 6 -9.00 -9.10 -2.43
C LEU A 6 -10.17 -8.19 -2.79
N TYR A 7 -10.27 -7.79 -4.05
CA TYR A 7 -11.36 -6.96 -4.52
C TYR A 7 -11.69 -7.18 -5.99
N ASN A 8 -12.89 -7.67 -6.32
CA ASN A 8 -13.38 -7.79 -7.71
C ASN A 8 -12.35 -8.41 -8.68
N SER A 9 -11.85 -9.60 -8.34
CA SER A 9 -10.80 -10.35 -9.08
C SER A 9 -9.44 -9.65 -9.18
N LYS A 10 -9.17 -8.68 -8.28
CA LYS A 10 -7.91 -7.96 -8.17
C LYS A 10 -7.33 -8.24 -6.81
N ILE A 11 -6.03 -8.50 -6.78
CA ILE A 11 -5.32 -8.88 -5.57
C ILE A 11 -4.20 -7.89 -5.38
N PHE A 12 -4.10 -7.31 -4.18
CA PHE A 12 -2.93 -6.56 -3.75
C PHE A 12 -2.21 -7.37 -2.69
N TRP A 13 -0.94 -7.64 -2.91
CA TRP A 13 -0.07 -8.35 -1.97
C TRP A 13 1.05 -7.41 -1.56
N PHE A 14 1.15 -7.09 -0.28
CA PHE A 14 2.19 -6.19 0.21
C PHE A 14 2.70 -6.53 1.60
N GLY A 15 3.90 -6.04 1.91
CA GLY A 15 4.51 -6.17 3.22
C GLY A 15 6.00 -6.43 3.12
N ASP A 16 6.58 -6.88 4.22
CA ASP A 16 7.97 -7.32 4.28
C ASP A 16 8.09 -8.73 3.69
N LEU A 17 8.41 -8.81 2.40
CA LEU A 17 8.63 -10.06 1.67
C LEU A 17 10.05 -10.60 1.87
N ASN A 18 10.95 -9.77 2.42
CA ASN A 18 12.30 -10.14 2.83
C ASN A 18 13.23 -10.65 1.71
N TYR A 19 12.90 -10.38 0.45
CA TYR A 19 13.81 -10.57 -0.68
C TYR A 19 15.03 -9.65 -0.56
N ARG A 20 16.20 -10.17 -0.95
CA ARG A 20 17.49 -9.50 -0.78
C ARG A 20 18.19 -9.29 -2.11
N LEU A 21 19.24 -8.49 -2.08
CA LEU A 21 20.14 -8.32 -3.21
C LEU A 21 21.15 -9.47 -3.26
N TYR A 22 21.32 -10.07 -4.43
CA TYR A 22 22.43 -10.99 -4.72
C TYR A 22 23.66 -10.19 -5.17
N LEU A 23 24.16 -9.35 -4.26
CA LEU A 23 25.24 -8.39 -4.51
C LEU A 23 26.10 -8.20 -3.25
N GLU A 24 27.41 -8.09 -3.44
CA GLU A 24 28.36 -7.76 -2.37
C GLU A 24 28.04 -6.41 -1.70
N ASP A 25 28.12 -6.36 -0.38
CA ASP A 25 27.69 -5.19 0.43
C ASP A 25 28.40 -3.89 0.02
N ASN A 26 29.70 -3.96 -0.27
CA ASN A 26 30.48 -2.79 -0.69
C ASN A 26 29.98 -2.25 -2.05
N LEU A 27 29.70 -3.13 -3.01
CA LEU A 27 29.23 -2.73 -4.33
C LEU A 27 27.79 -2.19 -4.26
N ALA A 28 26.92 -2.84 -3.48
CA ALA A 28 25.58 -2.34 -3.21
C ALA A 28 25.62 -0.92 -2.62
N ARG A 29 26.47 -0.67 -1.61
CA ARG A 29 26.64 0.66 -1.01
C ARG A 29 27.20 1.69 -1.98
N GLN A 30 28.07 1.30 -2.91
CA GLN A 30 28.57 2.19 -3.96
C GLN A 30 27.45 2.62 -4.92
N LEU A 31 26.62 1.68 -5.38
CA LEU A 31 25.47 1.99 -6.23
C LEU A 31 24.45 2.86 -5.50
N ILE A 32 24.18 2.57 -4.22
CA ILE A 32 23.31 3.39 -3.37
C ILE A 32 23.84 4.81 -3.22
N LYS A 33 25.15 4.99 -3.02
CA LYS A 33 25.78 6.31 -2.92
C LYS A 33 25.65 7.10 -4.22
N LYS A 34 25.67 6.42 -5.37
CA LYS A 34 25.44 7.01 -6.70
C LYS A 34 23.95 7.21 -7.02
N GLN A 35 23.05 6.71 -6.18
CA GLN A 35 21.60 6.66 -6.42
C GLN A 35 21.23 5.91 -7.71
N ASP A 36 22.04 4.93 -8.09
CA ASP A 36 21.80 4.12 -9.29
C ASP A 36 20.89 2.94 -8.95
N TRP A 37 19.60 3.25 -8.78
CA TRP A 37 18.58 2.26 -8.39
C TRP A 37 18.34 1.23 -9.48
N ARG A 38 18.49 1.63 -10.75
CA ARG A 38 18.29 0.73 -11.88
C ARG A 38 19.37 -0.34 -11.91
N ALA A 39 20.64 0.03 -11.80
CA ALA A 39 21.73 -0.96 -11.74
C ALA A 39 21.64 -1.84 -10.48
N LEU A 40 21.16 -1.30 -9.36
CA LEU A 40 21.01 -2.07 -8.12
C LEU A 40 19.87 -3.11 -8.22
N GLN A 41 18.80 -2.78 -8.94
CA GLN A 41 17.62 -3.63 -9.19
C GLN A 41 17.94 -4.90 -9.99
N GLU A 42 18.94 -4.87 -10.87
CA GLU A 42 19.43 -6.06 -11.61
C GLU A 42 19.87 -7.22 -10.67
N PHE A 43 20.15 -6.92 -9.40
CA PHE A 43 20.55 -7.91 -8.40
C PHE A 43 19.43 -8.25 -7.40
N ASP A 44 18.23 -7.69 -7.57
CA ASP A 44 17.08 -7.93 -6.69
C ASP A 44 16.50 -9.34 -6.93
N GLN A 45 16.35 -10.11 -5.85
CA GLN A 45 15.81 -11.47 -5.94
C GLN A 45 14.35 -11.49 -6.38
N LEU A 46 13.51 -10.57 -5.88
CA LEU A 46 12.08 -10.56 -6.25
C LEU A 46 11.89 -10.19 -7.72
N GLN A 47 12.67 -9.23 -8.23
CA GLN A 47 12.62 -8.87 -9.64
C GLN A 47 12.91 -10.07 -10.55
N ARG A 48 13.95 -10.86 -10.22
CA ARG A 48 14.24 -12.09 -10.97
C ARG A 48 13.11 -13.11 -10.89
N GLU A 49 12.49 -13.30 -9.73
CA GLU A 49 11.34 -14.22 -9.60
C GLU A 49 10.11 -13.77 -10.40
N LEU A 50 9.90 -12.45 -10.53
CA LEU A 50 8.86 -11.87 -11.38
C LEU A 50 9.16 -12.07 -12.87
N GLU A 51 10.43 -11.94 -13.28
CA GLU A 51 10.88 -12.11 -14.66
C GLU A 51 10.87 -13.59 -15.10
N ASP A 52 11.30 -14.50 -14.22
CA ASP A 52 11.37 -15.94 -14.49
C ASP A 52 9.98 -16.61 -14.53
N GLY A 53 8.93 -15.93 -14.05
CA GLY A 53 7.55 -16.42 -14.11
C GLY A 53 7.27 -17.58 -13.14
N GLY A 54 7.88 -17.58 -11.96
CA GLY A 54 7.70 -18.61 -10.93
C GLY A 54 6.45 -18.39 -10.06
N VAL A 55 6.66 -18.27 -8.74
CA VAL A 55 5.58 -18.06 -7.75
C VAL A 55 4.76 -16.79 -8.03
N PHE A 56 5.37 -15.82 -8.71
CA PHE A 56 4.75 -14.54 -9.05
C PHE A 56 4.33 -14.43 -10.53
N GLU A 57 4.09 -15.54 -11.21
CA GLU A 57 3.55 -15.50 -12.57
C GLU A 57 2.28 -14.63 -12.67
N GLY A 58 2.28 -13.66 -13.59
CA GLY A 58 1.16 -12.74 -13.82
C GLY A 58 1.00 -11.62 -12.79
N TRP A 59 1.80 -11.60 -11.72
CA TRP A 59 1.89 -10.47 -10.80
C TRP A 59 2.67 -9.32 -11.43
N LYS A 60 2.44 -8.13 -10.91
CA LYS A 60 3.09 -6.90 -11.35
C LYS A 60 3.56 -6.12 -10.14
N GLU A 61 4.69 -5.43 -10.31
CA GLU A 61 5.22 -4.45 -9.38
C GLU A 61 5.51 -3.14 -10.12
N GLY A 62 5.47 -2.03 -9.39
CA GLY A 62 5.79 -0.70 -9.90
C GLY A 62 7.28 -0.49 -10.06
N ASN A 63 7.67 0.50 -10.87
CA ASN A 63 9.08 0.88 -10.95
C ASN A 63 9.56 1.39 -9.58
N ILE A 64 10.67 0.84 -9.09
CA ILE A 64 11.28 1.29 -7.84
C ILE A 64 12.27 2.41 -8.17
N GLU A 65 11.91 3.64 -7.79
CA GLU A 65 12.73 4.84 -7.98
C GLU A 65 13.26 5.40 -6.65
N PHE A 66 13.22 4.59 -5.59
CA PHE A 66 13.59 4.97 -4.24
C PHE A 66 14.65 4.06 -3.65
N ALA A 67 15.42 4.60 -2.69
CA ALA A 67 16.48 3.86 -2.01
C ALA A 67 15.95 2.63 -1.22
N PRO A 68 16.78 1.60 -1.00
CA PRO A 68 16.44 0.43 -0.18
C PRO A 68 15.75 0.77 1.15
N THR A 69 14.78 -0.03 1.55
CA THR A 69 13.95 0.24 2.74
C THR A 69 14.54 -0.35 4.01
N TYR A 70 15.46 -1.31 3.87
CA TYR A 70 16.09 -2.05 4.94
C TYR A 70 17.60 -2.16 4.68
N LYS A 71 18.50 -2.28 5.66
CA LYS A 71 18.31 -2.15 7.11
C LYS A 71 18.92 -0.84 7.59
N TYR A 72 18.15 0.02 8.24
CA TYR A 72 18.67 1.25 8.85
C TYR A 72 19.26 0.99 10.25
N SER A 73 20.21 1.82 10.68
CA SER A 73 20.82 1.70 12.02
C SER A 73 19.86 2.23 13.08
N SER A 74 19.73 1.48 14.18
CA SER A 74 18.99 1.93 15.37
C SER A 74 19.70 3.07 16.09
N SER A 75 21.02 3.18 15.97
CA SER A 75 21.82 4.24 16.59
C SER A 75 21.89 5.50 15.74
N ASN A 76 21.87 5.36 14.42
CA ASN A 76 21.77 6.47 13.47
C ASN A 76 20.81 6.10 12.34
N CYS A 77 19.56 6.48 12.50
CA CYS A 77 18.52 6.17 11.54
C CYS A 77 18.76 6.78 10.16
N ASN A 78 19.65 7.76 9.97
CA ASN A 78 19.98 8.30 8.63
C ASN A 78 20.96 7.41 7.85
N ARG A 79 21.47 6.32 8.44
CA ARG A 79 22.45 5.43 7.81
C ARG A 79 21.93 4.00 7.78
N TYR A 80 22.29 3.26 6.75
CA TYR A 80 22.13 1.80 6.77
C TYR A 80 23.02 1.19 7.85
N SER A 81 22.50 0.17 8.53
CA SER A 81 23.23 -0.67 9.48
C SER A 81 24.45 -1.31 8.80
N GLY A 82 25.57 -1.36 9.52
CA GLY A 82 26.83 -1.85 8.99
C GLY A 82 27.57 -0.87 8.07
N GLY A 83 28.77 -1.26 7.63
CA GLY A 83 29.72 -0.38 6.96
C GLY A 83 30.80 0.16 7.90
N LEU A 84 31.96 0.53 7.35
CA LEU A 84 33.13 0.93 8.15
C LEU A 84 33.06 2.40 8.60
N PRO A 85 33.56 2.72 9.81
CA PRO A 85 33.88 1.79 10.88
C PRO A 85 32.59 1.19 11.47
N GLY A 86 32.53 -0.14 11.54
CA GLY A 86 31.40 -0.86 12.12
C GLY A 86 31.40 -0.70 13.63
N ARG A 87 30.24 -0.50 14.23
CA ARG A 87 30.09 -0.47 15.70
C ARG A 87 29.84 -1.88 16.22
N ALA A 88 30.45 -2.21 17.36
CA ALA A 88 30.23 -3.48 18.04
C ALA A 88 28.72 -3.67 18.32
N GLY A 89 28.16 -4.81 17.91
CA GLY A 89 26.75 -5.16 18.11
C GLY A 89 25.81 -4.85 16.94
N GLU A 90 26.22 -4.06 15.94
CA GLU A 90 25.40 -3.88 14.72
C GLU A 90 25.57 -5.06 13.76
N LYS A 91 24.51 -5.85 13.57
CA LYS A 91 24.50 -6.92 12.55
C LYS A 91 24.59 -6.29 11.15
N GLN A 92 25.69 -6.55 10.45
CA GLN A 92 25.87 -6.15 9.06
C GLN A 92 24.85 -6.86 8.16
N ARG A 93 24.10 -6.07 7.41
CA ARG A 93 23.18 -6.53 6.36
C ARG A 93 23.34 -5.61 5.16
N THR A 94 23.47 -6.20 3.98
CA THR A 94 23.39 -5.45 2.73
C THR A 94 22.02 -4.77 2.64
N PRO A 95 21.95 -3.47 2.31
CA PRO A 95 20.68 -2.80 2.12
C PRO A 95 19.86 -3.46 1.02
N ALA A 96 18.55 -3.60 1.20
CA ALA A 96 17.63 -4.24 0.26
C ALA A 96 16.21 -3.65 0.32
N TRP A 97 15.41 -3.88 -0.72
CA TRP A 97 13.98 -3.61 -0.76
C TRP A 97 13.21 -4.83 -0.24
N CYS A 98 13.12 -4.92 1.09
CA CYS A 98 12.36 -5.98 1.74
C CYS A 98 10.85 -5.70 1.71
N ASP A 99 10.46 -4.43 1.73
CA ASP A 99 9.08 -3.96 1.81
C ASP A 99 8.55 -3.70 0.39
N ARG A 100 7.57 -4.50 -0.06
CA ARG A 100 7.12 -4.54 -1.47
C ARG A 100 5.61 -4.48 -1.59
N ILE A 101 5.13 -3.97 -2.73
CA ILE A 101 3.71 -3.91 -3.08
C ILE A 101 3.52 -4.45 -4.49
N LEU A 102 2.89 -5.61 -4.60
CA LEU A 102 2.54 -6.28 -5.84
C LEU A 102 1.04 -6.26 -6.07
N TRP A 103 0.63 -6.37 -7.32
CA TRP A 103 -0.77 -6.58 -7.68
C TRP A 103 -0.95 -7.62 -8.77
N TYR A 104 -2.11 -8.26 -8.75
CA TYR A 104 -2.58 -9.19 -9.76
C TYR A 104 -3.97 -8.80 -10.23
N GLY A 105 -4.25 -9.03 -11.52
CA GLY A 105 -5.55 -8.78 -12.13
C GLY A 105 -5.55 -7.65 -13.17
N LYS A 106 -6.62 -7.62 -13.97
CA LYS A 106 -6.80 -6.64 -15.04
C LYS A 106 -7.43 -5.34 -14.52
N GLY A 107 -7.19 -4.23 -15.22
CA GLY A 107 -7.84 -2.95 -14.93
C GLY A 107 -7.33 -2.25 -13.66
N VAL A 108 -6.15 -2.63 -13.15
CA VAL A 108 -5.44 -1.92 -12.08
C VAL A 108 -4.39 -1.01 -12.72
N LYS A 109 -4.41 0.28 -12.35
CA LYS A 109 -3.40 1.26 -12.75
C LYS A 109 -2.72 1.83 -11.50
N GLN A 110 -1.41 1.67 -11.40
CA GLN A 110 -0.62 2.31 -10.36
C GLN A 110 -0.30 3.76 -10.74
N HIS A 111 -0.46 4.68 -9.80
CA HIS A 111 -0.18 6.10 -9.97
C HIS A 111 1.11 6.52 -9.28
N SER A 112 1.41 5.94 -8.13
CA SER A 112 2.64 6.22 -7.39
C SER A 112 3.13 4.99 -6.65
N TYR A 113 4.44 4.92 -6.45
CA TYR A 113 5.11 3.92 -5.64
C TYR A 113 6.31 4.59 -4.97
N PHE A 114 6.29 4.73 -3.65
CA PHE A 114 7.31 5.51 -2.96
C PHE A 114 7.60 5.01 -1.55
N ARG A 115 8.80 5.34 -1.09
CA ARG A 115 9.26 5.14 0.28
C ARG A 115 9.02 6.41 1.11
N GLY A 116 8.45 6.26 2.29
CA GLY A 116 8.37 7.32 3.29
C GLY A 116 9.64 7.42 4.15
N GLU A 117 9.81 8.56 4.81
CA GLU A 117 11.01 8.86 5.62
C GLU A 117 10.83 8.65 7.12
N SER A 118 9.76 7.99 7.54
CA SER A 118 9.55 7.64 8.95
C SER A 118 10.70 6.77 9.48
N LYS A 119 11.19 7.09 10.68
CA LYS A 119 12.42 6.51 11.25
C LYS A 119 12.17 5.72 12.55
N PHE A 120 10.93 5.36 12.83
CA PHE A 120 10.54 4.60 14.03
C PHE A 120 10.98 3.13 14.00
N SER A 121 11.41 2.63 12.83
CA SER A 121 11.87 1.27 12.60
C SER A 121 13.21 1.27 11.86
N ASP A 122 13.90 0.13 11.84
CA ASP A 122 15.01 -0.14 10.92
C ASP A 122 14.54 -0.37 9.46
N HIS A 123 13.23 -0.38 9.24
CA HIS A 123 12.57 -0.28 7.95
C HIS A 123 12.09 1.14 7.65
N ARG A 124 11.86 1.41 6.36
CA ARG A 124 11.17 2.59 5.88
C ARG A 124 9.81 2.20 5.31
N PRO A 125 8.72 2.91 5.66
CA PRO A 125 7.40 2.58 5.16
C PRO A 125 7.36 2.73 3.64
N VAL A 126 6.59 1.88 2.98
CA VAL A 126 6.37 1.92 1.53
C VAL A 126 4.88 2.07 1.26
N SER A 127 4.56 2.94 0.31
CA SER A 127 3.18 3.25 -0.07
C SER A 127 3.03 3.23 -1.59
N ALA A 128 1.86 2.81 -2.06
CA ALA A 128 1.48 2.91 -3.46
C ALA A 128 0.03 3.36 -3.60
N LEU A 129 -0.25 4.12 -4.65
CA LEU A 129 -1.59 4.56 -5.01
C LEU A 129 -2.05 3.85 -6.28
N PHE A 130 -3.26 3.30 -6.26
CA PHE A 130 -3.85 2.60 -7.40
C PHE A 130 -5.23 3.16 -7.74
N SER A 131 -5.60 3.10 -9.02
CA SER A 131 -6.98 3.19 -9.48
C SER A 131 -7.42 1.87 -10.10
N THR A 132 -8.69 1.54 -9.92
CA THR A 132 -9.30 0.35 -10.50
C THR A 132 -10.77 0.59 -10.78
N HIS A 133 -11.27 0.00 -11.86
CA HIS A 133 -12.71 -0.07 -12.10
C HIS A 133 -13.36 -1.08 -11.16
N VAL A 134 -14.50 -0.68 -10.65
CA VAL A 134 -15.34 -1.43 -9.73
C VAL A 134 -16.69 -1.61 -10.38
N GLU A 135 -17.11 -2.86 -10.58
CA GLU A 135 -18.49 -3.13 -10.94
C GLU A 135 -19.33 -3.15 -9.66
N VAL A 136 -20.22 -2.18 -9.53
CA VAL A 136 -21.21 -2.18 -8.46
C VAL A 136 -22.42 -2.97 -8.96
N VAL A 137 -22.54 -4.22 -8.52
CA VAL A 137 -23.77 -4.98 -8.76
C VAL A 137 -24.85 -4.35 -7.90
N LYS A 138 -25.71 -3.53 -8.53
CA LYS A 138 -26.95 -3.09 -7.88
C LYS A 138 -27.80 -4.34 -7.67
N SER A 139 -27.95 -4.75 -6.42
CA SER A 139 -28.93 -5.77 -6.04
C SER A 139 -30.28 -5.33 -6.62
N ALA A 140 -30.77 -6.05 -7.62
CA ALA A 140 -32.13 -5.85 -8.09
C ALA A 140 -33.02 -6.14 -6.88
N LYS A 141 -33.76 -5.11 -6.43
CA LYS A 141 -34.73 -5.18 -5.33
C LYS A 141 -35.23 -6.60 -5.19
N ALA A 142 -34.98 -7.22 -4.04
CA ALA A 142 -35.58 -8.49 -3.68
C ALA A 142 -37.03 -8.41 -4.13
N ARG A 143 -37.42 -9.22 -5.14
CA ARG A 143 -38.82 -9.36 -5.49
C ARG A 143 -39.43 -9.97 -4.24
N VAL A 144 -39.96 -9.13 -3.37
CA VAL A 144 -40.88 -9.55 -2.34
C VAL A 144 -42.04 -10.14 -3.13
N ALA A 145 -42.04 -11.47 -3.29
CA ALA A 145 -43.23 -12.17 -3.70
C ALA A 145 -44.33 -11.71 -2.73
N PRO A 146 -45.51 -11.29 -3.22
CA PRO A 146 -46.60 -10.94 -2.32
C PRO A 146 -46.84 -12.13 -1.39
N LEU A 147 -46.58 -11.95 -0.09
CA LEU A 147 -47.03 -12.92 0.89
C LEU A 147 -48.56 -12.97 0.80
N PRO A 148 -49.19 -14.16 0.89
CA PRO A 148 -50.64 -14.25 0.95
C PRO A 148 -51.17 -13.38 2.11
N PRO A 149 -52.34 -12.75 1.94
CA PRO A 149 -52.86 -11.81 2.94
C PRO A 149 -53.02 -12.52 4.28
N ILE A 150 -52.29 -12.05 5.29
CA ILE A 150 -52.50 -12.44 6.68
C ILE A 150 -53.78 -11.72 7.14
N ILE A 151 -54.79 -12.51 7.47
CA ILE A 151 -56.04 -12.02 8.05
C ILE A 151 -55.70 -11.38 9.41
N PRO A 152 -56.03 -10.09 9.66
CA PRO A 152 -55.69 -9.44 10.92
C PRO A 152 -56.63 -9.92 12.03
N THR A 153 -56.07 -10.43 13.14
CA THR A 153 -56.75 -10.38 14.43
C THR A 153 -56.44 -9.03 15.07
N ALA A 154 -57.49 -8.26 15.33
CA ALA A 154 -57.41 -6.92 15.88
C ALA A 154 -56.86 -6.90 17.31
N VAL A 155 -55.81 -6.12 17.56
CA VAL A 155 -55.60 -5.35 18.81
C VAL A 155 -54.86 -4.05 18.46
N SER A 156 -55.20 -3.01 19.21
CA SER A 156 -55.06 -1.58 18.95
C SER A 156 -53.73 -0.92 19.36
N SER A 157 -53.58 0.29 18.80
CA SER A 157 -52.96 1.53 19.29
C SER A 157 -51.43 1.69 19.31
N ASP A 158 -50.99 2.55 18.37
CA ASP A 158 -50.19 3.77 18.53
C ASP A 158 -48.73 3.68 19.03
N PHE A 159 -47.77 4.09 18.19
CA PHE A 159 -47.12 5.40 18.29
C PHE A 159 -46.18 5.67 17.09
N THR A 160 -46.13 6.95 16.73
CA THR A 160 -45.47 7.64 15.61
C THR A 160 -43.95 7.74 15.72
N GLY A 161 -43.23 7.76 14.58
CA GLY A 161 -41.84 8.22 14.54
C GLY A 161 -41.16 8.05 13.19
N HIS A 162 -40.90 9.17 12.52
CA HIS A 162 -40.16 9.33 11.26
C HIS A 162 -38.64 9.21 11.52
N ASP A 163 -37.86 8.74 10.54
CA ASP A 163 -36.59 9.34 10.07
C ASP A 163 -35.73 8.31 9.31
N LYS A 164 -35.51 8.55 8.01
CA LYS A 164 -34.50 7.85 7.20
C LYS A 164 -33.30 8.78 7.04
N ALA A 165 -32.27 8.56 7.86
CA ALA A 165 -30.99 9.22 7.71
C ALA A 165 -30.13 8.55 6.63
N ASN A 166 -29.42 9.41 5.91
CA ASN A 166 -28.61 9.18 4.72
C ASN A 166 -27.24 8.57 5.09
N GLU A 167 -27.07 7.26 4.93
CA GLU A 167 -25.81 6.55 5.24
C GLU A 167 -24.67 6.87 4.24
N ASP A 168 -25.00 7.37 3.04
CA ASP A 168 -24.00 7.69 2.01
C ASP A 168 -23.22 8.98 2.30
N ALA A 169 -23.76 9.89 3.13
CA ALA A 169 -23.09 11.14 3.48
C ALA A 169 -21.91 10.93 4.45
N THR A 170 -21.99 9.92 5.32
CA THR A 170 -21.02 9.70 6.39
C THR A 170 -19.70 9.10 5.87
N LEU A 171 -19.76 8.22 4.88
CA LEU A 171 -18.54 7.60 4.34
C LEU A 171 -17.70 8.58 3.51
N ILE A 172 -18.36 9.46 2.75
CA ILE A 172 -17.70 10.52 2.00
C ILE A 172 -17.13 11.60 2.94
N SER A 173 -17.82 11.92 4.04
CA SER A 173 -17.31 12.87 5.03
C SER A 173 -16.09 12.33 5.76
N LEU A 174 -16.09 11.04 6.14
CA LEU A 174 -14.97 10.39 6.80
C LEU A 174 -13.70 10.35 5.93
N ILE A 175 -13.84 10.11 4.62
CA ILE A 175 -12.71 10.13 3.68
C ILE A 175 -12.18 11.57 3.47
N SER A 176 -13.06 12.57 3.55
CA SER A 176 -12.67 13.98 3.38
C SER A 176 -11.94 14.53 4.61
N GLU A 177 -12.34 14.14 5.81
CA GLU A 177 -11.68 14.53 7.07
C GLU A 177 -10.25 13.98 7.16
N ASP A 178 -10.00 12.74 6.69
CA ASP A 178 -8.67 12.14 6.67
C ASP A 178 -7.72 12.80 5.64
N ILE A 179 -8.27 13.38 4.56
CA ILE A 179 -7.49 14.11 3.55
C ILE A 179 -7.09 15.50 4.06
N GLU A 180 -7.96 16.19 4.78
CA GLU A 180 -7.68 17.52 5.35
C GLU A 180 -6.77 17.47 6.59
N ALA A 181 -6.73 16.33 7.31
CA ALA A 181 -5.85 16.14 8.47
C ALA A 181 -4.37 15.89 8.12
N SER A 182 -4.01 15.78 6.83
CA SER A 182 -2.63 15.56 6.38
C SER A 182 -1.91 16.88 6.11
N PRO A 183 -0.83 17.25 6.86
CA PRO A 183 -0.20 18.56 6.74
C PRO A 183 0.75 18.62 5.54
N ARG A 184 0.22 18.54 4.31
CA ARG A 184 0.90 18.94 3.06
C ARG A 184 -0.10 19.31 1.95
N TYR A 185 -0.80 20.44 2.08
CA TYR A 185 -1.30 21.19 0.91
C TYR A 185 -1.58 22.66 1.25
N MET A 186 -0.56 23.39 1.73
CA MET A 186 -0.60 24.85 1.79
C MET A 186 0.78 25.46 1.50
N GLN A 187 1.32 25.25 0.29
CA GLN A 187 2.24 26.19 -0.36
C GLN A 187 2.14 26.03 -1.88
N ASN A 188 1.32 26.88 -2.51
CA ASN A 188 1.60 27.59 -3.77
C ASN A 188 0.34 28.27 -4.30
N PHE A 189 -0.05 29.36 -3.63
CA PHE A 189 -0.67 30.50 -4.31
C PHE A 189 0.13 31.74 -3.90
N GLY A 190 0.82 32.35 -4.87
CA GLY A 190 1.48 33.63 -4.66
C GLY A 190 2.81 33.79 -5.37
N SER A 191 2.79 33.99 -6.68
CA SER A 191 3.70 34.95 -7.29
C SER A 191 3.08 35.46 -8.59
N ASN A 192 2.51 36.66 -8.52
CA ASN A 192 2.26 37.47 -9.69
C ASN A 192 2.57 38.92 -9.29
N ARG A 193 3.62 39.45 -9.95
CA ARG A 193 4.24 40.78 -9.82
C ARG A 193 5.27 40.97 -8.71
#